data_AF-A0A0G0ZXZ2-F1
#
_entry.id   AF-A0A0G0ZXZ2-F1
#
_cell.length_a   1.000
_cell.length_b   1.000
_cell.length_c   1.000
_cell.angle_alpha   90.00
_cell.angle_beta   90.00
_cell.angle_gamma   90.00
#
_symmetry.space_group_name_H-M   'P 1'
#
loop_
_entity.id
_entity.type
_entity.pdbx_description
1 polymer ?
#
loop_
_entity_poly.entity_id
_entity_poly.type
_entity_poly.pdbx_seq_one_letter_code
_entity_poly.pdbx_strand_id
1 'polypeptide(L)'
;MFKNRKRLFLFVLIILSFLSLLWIIFIIRGKSDSKPLPTPTTKFELIKTIPLNNSTDPLLSTSAVEFYFSKPIKVESLVIMSEPKTNIAFELNENNSVLYVKAIEGWKYETLYKLTISVSSADNDNLPEKIILNFRPGMLKFSPLDEIPQ
;
A
#
# COMPACT_ATOMS: atom_id res chain seq x y z
N MET A 1 -51.09 -51.90 -31.05
CA MET A 1 -50.14 -50.93 -31.66
C MET A 1 -49.44 -49.97 -30.66
N PHE A 2 -49.72 -49.99 -29.34
CA PHE A 2 -49.21 -49.00 -28.38
C PHE A 2 -47.96 -49.40 -27.56
N LYS A 3 -47.50 -50.66 -27.65
CA LYS A 3 -46.41 -51.20 -26.80
C LYS A 3 -45.01 -50.66 -27.20
N ASN A 4 -44.82 -50.26 -28.46
CA ASN A 4 -43.53 -49.78 -28.96
C ASN A 4 -43.30 -48.27 -28.70
N ARG A 5 -44.35 -47.48 -28.50
CA ARG A 5 -44.23 -46.03 -28.25
C ARG A 5 -43.60 -45.73 -26.88
N LYS A 6 -43.93 -46.54 -25.85
CA LYS A 6 -43.33 -46.42 -24.52
C LYS A 6 -41.84 -46.77 -24.52
N ARG A 7 -41.43 -47.78 -25.29
CA ARG A 7 -40.01 -48.13 -25.48
C ARG A 7 -39.25 -47.05 -26.22
N LEU A 8 -39.83 -46.49 -27.29
CA LEU A 8 -39.24 -45.36 -28.02
C LEU A 8 -39.03 -44.14 -27.11
N PHE A 9 -40.03 -43.79 -26.31
CA PHE A 9 -39.93 -42.67 -25.36
C PHE A 9 -38.81 -42.90 -24.33
N LEU A 10 -38.69 -44.12 -23.81
CA LEU A 10 -37.66 -44.47 -22.84
C LEU A 10 -36.24 -44.42 -23.45
N PHE A 11 -36.08 -44.82 -24.71
CA PHE A 11 -34.82 -44.65 -25.45
C PHE A 11 -34.44 -43.19 -25.69
N VAL A 12 -35.40 -42.34 -26.06
CA VAL A 12 -35.16 -40.90 -26.27
C VAL A 12 -34.71 -40.23 -24.96
N LEU A 13 -35.30 -40.61 -23.83
CA LEU A 13 -34.98 -40.06 -22.51
C LEU A 13 -33.57 -40.45 -22.05
N ILE A 14 -33.15 -41.69 -22.32
CA ILE A 14 -31.78 -42.16 -22.06
C ILE A 14 -30.78 -41.37 -22.92
N ILE A 15 -31.06 -41.21 -24.22
CA ILE A 15 -30.17 -40.45 -25.13
C ILE A 15 -30.02 -39.00 -24.65
N LEU A 16 -31.13 -38.33 -24.29
CA LEU A 16 -31.07 -36.97 -23.75
C LEU A 16 -30.22 -36.86 -22.48
N SER A 17 -30.32 -37.85 -21.58
CA SER A 17 -29.53 -37.90 -20.35
C SER A 17 -28.02 -38.03 -20.65
N PHE A 18 -27.66 -38.89 -21.62
CA PHE A 18 -26.27 -39.04 -22.05
C PHE A 18 -25.71 -37.76 -22.70
N LEU A 19 -26.49 -37.08 -23.55
CA LEU A 19 -26.09 -35.80 -24.14
C LEU A 19 -25.88 -34.70 -23.08
N SER A 20 -26.74 -34.66 -22.05
CA SER A 20 -26.61 -33.72 -20.93
C SER A 20 -25.32 -33.97 -20.14
N LEU A 21 -24.99 -35.23 -19.86
CA LEU A 21 -23.75 -35.61 -19.15
C LEU A 21 -22.50 -35.27 -19.96
N LEU A 22 -22.52 -35.53 -21.27
CA LEU A 22 -21.41 -35.17 -22.18
C LEU A 22 -21.18 -33.66 -22.23
N TRP A 23 -22.25 -32.87 -22.23
CA TRP A 23 -22.16 -31.40 -22.22
C TRP A 23 -21.54 -30.85 -20.93
N ILE A 24 -21.89 -31.42 -19.77
CA ILE A 24 -21.31 -31.05 -18.46
C ILE A 24 -19.79 -31.36 -18.42
N ILE A 25 -19.38 -32.54 -18.91
CA ILE A 25 -17.96 -32.92 -18.96
C ILE A 25 -17.17 -31.98 -19.87
N PHE A 26 -17.76 -31.54 -20.99
CA PHE A 26 -17.12 -30.62 -21.92
C PHE A 26 -16.89 -29.23 -21.28
N ILE A 27 -17.84 -28.72 -20.50
CA ILE A 27 -17.69 -27.44 -19.77
C ILE A 27 -16.59 -27.53 -18.70
N ILE A 28 -16.51 -28.64 -17.98
CA ILE A 28 -15.50 -28.82 -16.92
C ILE A 28 -14.08 -28.88 -17.51
N ARG A 29 -13.91 -29.50 -18.68
CA ARG A 29 -12.61 -29.59 -19.37
C ARG A 29 -12.20 -28.30 -20.09
N GLY A 30 -13.12 -27.35 -20.29
CA GLY A 30 -12.88 -26.06 -20.95
C GLY A 30 -12.29 -24.97 -20.06
N LYS A 31 -12.11 -25.20 -18.75
CA LYS A 31 -11.29 -24.32 -17.90
C LYS A 31 -9.82 -24.61 -18.17
N SER A 32 -9.33 -24.07 -19.29
CA SER A 32 -7.92 -23.97 -19.60
C SER A 32 -7.16 -23.44 -18.39
N ASP A 33 -6.13 -24.17 -18.01
CA ASP A 33 -5.09 -23.73 -17.08
C ASP A 33 -4.44 -22.45 -17.63
N SER A 34 -5.00 -21.29 -17.29
CA SER A 34 -4.27 -20.04 -17.37
C SER A 34 -3.20 -20.11 -16.28
N LYS A 35 -2.04 -20.64 -16.63
CA LYS A 35 -0.80 -20.50 -15.85
C LYS A 35 -0.69 -19.02 -15.47
N PRO A 36 -0.78 -18.66 -14.17
CA PRO A 36 -0.65 -17.27 -13.78
C PRO A 36 0.73 -16.80 -14.22
N LEU A 37 0.75 -15.73 -15.02
CA LEU A 37 1.96 -14.99 -15.33
C LEU A 37 2.59 -14.60 -13.97
N PRO A 38 3.87 -14.89 -13.70
CA PRO A 38 4.47 -14.50 -12.42
C PRO A 38 4.38 -12.99 -12.31
N THR A 39 3.52 -12.51 -11.40
CA THR A 39 3.47 -11.09 -11.06
C THR A 39 4.84 -10.75 -10.49
N PRO A 40 5.58 -9.78 -11.05
CA PRO A 40 6.80 -9.30 -10.41
C PRO A 40 6.39 -8.83 -9.01
N THR A 41 6.79 -9.60 -7.99
CA THR A 41 6.46 -9.30 -6.61
C THR A 41 7.42 -8.20 -6.18
N THR A 42 7.03 -6.95 -6.42
CA THR A 42 7.81 -5.78 -5.98
C THR A 42 8.10 -5.93 -4.50
N LYS A 43 9.36 -5.94 -4.09
CA LYS A 43 9.74 -6.11 -2.68
C LYS A 43 9.19 -4.96 -1.85
N PHE A 44 8.78 -5.21 -0.60
CA PHE A 44 8.42 -4.14 0.32
C PHE A 44 9.66 -3.36 0.76
N GLU A 45 9.68 -2.07 0.45
CA GLU A 45 10.80 -1.17 0.72
C GLU A 45 10.32 0.27 0.93
N LEU A 46 11.15 1.07 1.60
CA LEU A 46 11.02 2.52 1.64
C LEU A 46 11.63 3.11 0.37
N ILE A 47 10.83 3.83 -0.40
CA ILE A 47 11.24 4.48 -1.65
C ILE A 47 11.96 5.81 -1.34
N LYS A 48 11.34 6.66 -0.52
CA LYS A 48 11.87 7.99 -0.20
C LYS A 48 11.23 8.57 1.06
N THR A 49 11.85 9.61 1.60
CA THR A 49 11.30 10.45 2.66
C THR A 49 11.29 11.91 2.25
N ILE A 50 10.36 12.68 2.82
CA ILE A 50 10.35 14.14 2.72
C ILE A 50 10.21 14.70 4.15
N PRO A 51 11.21 15.42 4.69
CA PRO A 51 12.50 15.73 4.06
C PRO A 51 13.37 14.48 3.89
N LEU A 52 14.41 14.58 3.06
CA LEU A 52 15.45 13.55 2.97
C LEU A 52 16.22 13.45 4.29
N ASN A 53 16.76 12.26 4.58
CA ASN A 53 17.56 12.03 5.79
C ASN A 53 18.77 12.96 5.83
N ASN A 54 18.95 13.67 6.95
CA ASN A 54 19.96 14.69 7.15
C ASN A 54 19.89 15.86 6.15
N SER A 55 18.74 16.09 5.51
CA SER A 55 18.58 17.26 4.63
C SER A 55 18.74 18.57 5.41
N THR A 56 19.38 19.54 4.77
CA THR A 56 19.45 20.93 5.21
C THR A 56 18.24 21.75 4.78
N ASP A 57 17.37 21.20 3.94
CA ASP A 57 16.18 21.89 3.48
C ASP A 57 15.22 22.11 4.65
N PRO A 58 14.77 23.35 4.88
CA PRO A 58 13.93 23.67 6.02
C PRO A 58 12.55 23.01 5.86
N LEU A 59 12.27 22.01 6.70
CA LEU A 59 10.90 21.56 6.91
C LEU A 59 10.16 22.63 7.74
N LEU A 60 8.99 23.08 7.27
CA LEU A 60 8.15 23.97 8.06
C LEU A 60 7.69 23.28 9.35
N SER A 61 7.56 24.02 10.43
CA SER A 61 7.09 23.50 11.73
C SER A 61 5.73 22.80 11.63
N THR A 62 4.86 23.23 10.72
CA THR A 62 3.52 22.66 10.55
C THR A 62 3.45 21.55 9.50
N SER A 63 4.54 21.29 8.77
CA SER A 63 4.57 20.29 7.71
C SER A 63 4.64 18.88 8.26
N ALA A 64 4.05 17.94 7.52
CA ALA A 64 4.24 16.53 7.77
C ALA A 64 5.60 16.07 7.25
N VAL A 65 6.19 15.09 7.93
CA VAL A 65 7.24 14.24 7.39
C VAL A 65 6.55 13.12 6.63
N GLU A 66 6.98 12.88 5.39
CA GLU A 66 6.38 11.90 4.49
C GLU A 66 7.30 10.70 4.30
N PHE A 67 6.74 9.50 4.32
CA PHE A 67 7.44 8.25 4.03
C PHE A 67 6.69 7.52 2.92
N TYR A 68 7.38 7.27 1.81
CA TYR A 68 6.81 6.62 0.62
C TYR A 68 7.27 5.17 0.57
N PHE A 69 6.33 4.24 0.55
CA PHE A 69 6.60 2.81 0.52
C PHE A 69 6.24 2.21 -0.85
N SER A 70 6.95 1.15 -1.25
CA SER A 70 6.69 0.42 -2.50
C SER A 70 5.38 -0.37 -2.50
N LYS A 71 4.83 -0.64 -1.31
CA LYS A 71 3.54 -1.31 -1.12
C LYS A 71 2.71 -0.59 -0.06
N PRO A 72 1.37 -0.78 -0.06
CA PRO A 72 0.51 -0.39 1.05
C PRO A 72 1.02 -0.94 2.38
N ILE A 73 0.99 -0.11 3.43
CA ILE A 73 1.41 -0.48 4.77
C ILE A 73 0.23 -0.95 5.62
N LYS A 74 0.54 -1.76 6.62
CA LYS A 74 -0.41 -2.29 7.59
C LYS A 74 -0.42 -1.39 8.83
N VAL A 75 -1.49 -0.61 9.01
CA VAL A 75 -1.61 0.40 10.09
C VAL A 75 -1.37 -0.20 11.48
N GLU A 76 -1.93 -1.38 11.74
CA GLU A 76 -1.81 -2.04 13.05
C GLU A 76 -0.39 -2.50 13.42
N SER A 77 0.53 -2.57 12.45
CA SER A 77 1.94 -2.85 12.73
C SER A 77 2.82 -1.60 12.78
N LEU A 78 2.24 -0.41 12.58
CA LEU A 78 2.97 0.84 12.56
C LEU A 78 3.38 1.26 13.98
N VAL A 79 4.69 1.42 14.17
CA VAL A 79 5.28 1.99 15.37
C VAL A 79 6.14 3.18 14.98
N ILE A 80 5.86 4.34 15.56
CA ILE A 80 6.61 5.57 15.34
C ILE A 80 7.17 6.05 16.68
N MET A 81 8.47 6.28 16.73
CA MET A 81 9.16 6.86 17.87
C MET A 81 9.87 8.14 17.46
N SER A 82 9.85 9.15 18.32
CA SER A 82 10.51 10.44 18.11
C SER A 82 11.51 10.74 19.22
N GLU A 83 12.66 11.30 18.84
CA GLU A 83 13.64 11.88 19.75
C GLU A 83 13.98 13.30 19.27
N PRO A 84 13.83 14.37 20.09
CA PRO A 84 13.23 14.34 21.42
C PRO A 84 11.78 13.84 21.40
N LYS A 85 11.34 13.27 22.51
CA LYS A 85 9.98 12.73 22.64
C LYS A 85 8.96 13.82 22.32
N THR A 86 8.18 13.60 21.28
CA THR A 86 7.24 14.56 20.72
C THR A 86 5.91 13.87 20.45
N ASN A 87 4.82 14.53 20.83
CA ASN A 87 3.47 14.04 20.53
C ASN A 87 3.22 14.15 19.02
N ILE A 88 2.95 13.01 18.39
CA ILE A 88 2.79 12.89 16.95
C ILE A 88 1.39 12.39 16.60
N ALA A 89 0.86 12.91 15.50
CA ALA A 89 -0.26 12.36 14.77
C ALA A 89 0.25 11.79 13.44
N PHE A 90 -0.47 10.83 12.88
CA PHE A 90 -0.15 10.30 11.57
C PHE A 90 -1.40 10.07 10.74
N GLU A 91 -1.23 10.14 9.43
CA GLU A 91 -2.26 9.88 8.43
C GLU A 91 -1.65 9.08 7.27
N LEU A 92 -2.51 8.41 6.49
CA LEU A 92 -2.13 7.70 5.29
C LEU A 92 -2.81 8.32 4.07
N ASN A 93 -2.18 8.20 2.91
CA ASN A 93 -2.86 8.46 1.64
C ASN A 93 -3.93 7.39 1.34
N GLU A 94 -4.73 7.62 0.31
CA GLU A 94 -5.83 6.74 -0.11
C GLU A 94 -5.41 5.28 -0.36
N ASN A 95 -4.16 5.07 -0.81
CA ASN A 95 -3.63 3.74 -1.13
C ASN A 95 -2.79 3.13 0.00
N ASN A 96 -2.74 3.78 1.18
CA ASN A 96 -1.92 3.37 2.33
C ASN A 96 -0.43 3.20 2.04
N SER A 97 0.09 3.77 0.94
CA SER A 97 1.50 3.67 0.53
C SER A 97 2.35 4.86 0.96
N VAL A 98 1.71 5.94 1.42
CA VAL A 98 2.40 7.13 1.93
C VAL A 98 1.93 7.40 3.34
N LEU A 99 2.89 7.49 4.26
CA LEU A 99 2.69 7.84 5.66
C LEU A 99 3.09 9.29 5.91
N TYR A 100 2.14 10.07 6.40
CA TYR A 100 2.33 11.44 6.84
C TYR A 100 2.43 11.46 8.36
N VAL A 101 3.55 11.94 8.91
CA VAL A 101 3.79 12.06 10.35
C VAL A 101 3.95 13.52 10.71
N LYS A 102 3.18 14.02 11.67
CA LYS A 102 3.20 15.42 12.09
C LYS A 102 3.26 15.53 13.61
N ALA A 103 4.03 16.47 14.12
CA ALA A 103 3.96 16.85 15.53
C ALA A 103 2.65 17.62 15.81
N ILE A 104 1.90 17.21 16.84
CA ILE A 104 0.58 17.80 17.17
C ILE A 104 0.70 19.30 17.44
N GLU A 105 1.73 19.71 18.17
CA GLU A 105 2.03 21.11 18.49
C GLU A 105 2.93 21.79 17.44
N GLY A 106 3.21 21.09 16.33
CA GLY A 106 4.22 21.48 15.36
C GLY A 106 5.64 21.12 15.80
N TRP A 107 6.54 21.04 14.82
CA TRP A 107 7.95 20.79 15.06
C TRP A 107 8.64 22.06 15.54
N LYS A 108 9.37 21.97 16.65
CA LYS A 108 10.18 23.08 17.14
C LYS A 108 11.32 23.38 16.17
N TYR A 109 11.48 24.63 15.79
CA TYR A 109 12.58 25.07 14.92
C TYR A 109 13.95 24.78 15.52
N GLU A 110 14.94 24.61 14.65
CA GLU A 110 16.36 24.38 14.97
C GLU A 110 16.62 23.16 15.88
N THR A 111 15.58 22.36 16.15
CA THR A 111 15.68 21.13 16.95
C THR A 111 15.97 19.97 16.02
N LEU A 112 17.03 19.22 16.32
CA LEU A 112 17.30 17.97 15.60
C LEU A 112 16.33 16.89 16.09
N TYR A 113 15.52 16.38 15.16
CA TYR A 113 14.64 15.25 15.41
C TYR A 113 15.19 13.97 14.77
N LYS A 114 15.02 12.85 15.47
CA LYS A 114 15.19 11.50 14.95
C LYS A 114 13.84 10.78 15.03
N LEU A 115 13.27 10.44 13.88
CA LEU A 115 12.13 9.55 13.78
C LEU A 115 12.60 8.13 13.51
N THR A 116 12.10 7.18 14.29
CA THR A 116 12.30 5.74 14.07
C THR A 116 10.96 5.11 13.74
N ILE A 117 10.88 4.47 12.57
CA ILE A 117 9.64 3.84 12.09
C ILE A 117 9.86 2.34 11.89
N SER A 118 8.93 1.55 12.39
CA SER A 118 8.81 0.11 12.13
C SER A 118 7.41 -0.16 11.59
N VAL A 119 7.32 -0.90 10.49
CA VAL A 119 6.04 -1.21 9.85
C VAL A 119 6.17 -2.43 8.93
N SER A 120 5.04 -3.10 8.67
CA SER A 120 4.92 -4.21 7.72
C SER A 120 4.02 -3.79 6.55
N SER A 121 4.15 -4.44 5.40
CA SER A 121 3.21 -4.29 4.30
C SER A 121 1.85 -4.91 4.64
N ALA A 122 0.81 -4.57 3.87
CA ALA A 122 -0.50 -5.22 3.96
C ALA A 122 -0.43 -6.74 3.73
N ASP A 123 0.57 -7.20 2.97
CA ASP A 123 0.86 -8.63 2.72
C ASP A 123 1.66 -9.29 3.85
N ASN A 124 1.97 -8.55 4.92
CA ASN A 124 2.85 -8.93 6.04
C ASN A 124 4.34 -9.09 5.69
N ASP A 125 4.81 -8.46 4.60
CA ASP A 125 6.25 -8.33 4.36
C ASP A 125 6.83 -7.33 5.36
N ASN A 126 8.06 -7.58 5.82
CA ASN A 126 8.76 -6.67 6.72
C ASN A 126 9.92 -5.99 6.01
N LEU A 127 10.22 -4.76 6.44
CA LEU A 127 11.49 -4.13 6.10
C LEU A 127 12.64 -4.89 6.78
N PRO A 128 13.82 -4.99 6.14
CA PRO A 128 14.98 -5.65 6.74
C PRO A 128 15.49 -4.92 7.99
N GLU A 129 15.31 -3.60 8.03
CA GLU A 129 15.75 -2.74 9.12
C GLU A 129 14.69 -1.68 9.45
N LYS A 130 14.77 -1.12 10.66
CA LYS A 130 13.94 0.03 11.04
C LYS A 130 14.37 1.25 10.26
N ILE A 131 13.40 2.06 9.86
CA ILE A 131 13.66 3.32 9.19
C ILE A 131 14.09 4.34 10.23
N ILE A 132 15.21 5.01 9.99
CA ILE A 132 15.70 6.11 10.82
C ILE A 132 15.80 7.35 9.95
N LEU A 133 15.07 8.40 10.33
CA LEU A 133 15.11 9.70 9.66
C LEU A 133 15.55 10.77 10.65
N ASN A 134 16.62 11.47 10.34
CA ASN A 134 17.06 12.67 11.05
C ASN A 134 16.71 13.91 10.23
N PHE A 135 16.11 14.92 10.86
CA PHE A 135 15.80 16.18 10.20
C PHE A 135 15.80 17.34 11.21
N ARG A 136 15.95 18.56 10.71
CA ARG A 136 15.87 19.79 11.50
C ARG A 136 14.88 20.75 10.84
N PRO A 137 13.73 21.05 11.47
CA PRO A 137 12.81 22.07 10.98
C PRO A 137 13.52 23.43 10.99
N GLY A 138 13.47 24.13 9.87
CA GLY A 138 14.08 25.45 9.72
C GLY A 138 13.03 26.54 9.62
N MET A 139 13.42 27.77 9.96
CA MET A 139 12.60 28.93 9.64
C MET A 139 12.68 29.21 8.14
N LEU A 140 11.55 29.60 7.53
CA LEU A 140 11.61 30.23 6.22
C LEU A 140 12.43 31.50 6.35
N LYS A 141 13.55 31.57 5.64
CA LYS A 141 14.23 32.84 5.43
C LYS A 141 13.33 33.65 4.51
N PHE A 142 12.57 34.59 5.07
CA PHE A 142 11.98 35.63 4.26
C PHE A 142 13.13 36.38 3.60
N SER A 143 13.21 36.30 2.27
CA SER A 143 14.12 37.13 1.51
C SER A 143 13.63 38.57 1.67
N PRO A 144 14.47 39.54 2.09
CA PRO A 144 14.06 40.93 2.13
C PRO A 144 13.84 41.40 0.69
N LEU A 145 12.60 41.35 0.23
CA LEU A 145 12.10 42.24 -0.82
C LEU A 145 11.70 43.51 -0.07
N ASP A 146 12.63 44.45 0.07
CA ASP A 146 12.42 45.91 0.24
C ASP A 146 13.69 46.59 0.77
N GLU A 147 14.78 46.57 0.00
CA GLU A 147 15.67 47.73 -0.06
C GLU A 147 15.46 48.36 -1.44
N ILE A 148 14.36 49.10 -1.58
CA ILE A 148 14.25 50.09 -2.66
C ILE A 148 15.26 51.18 -2.30
N PRO A 149 16.32 51.41 -3.09
CA PRO A 149 17.19 52.55 -2.85
C PRO A 149 16.36 53.83 -2.99
N GLN A 150 16.33 54.65 -1.93
CA GLN A 150 15.86 56.04 -1.99
C GLN A 150 16.88 56.90 -2.73
#